data_AF-A0A1C5HI75-F1
#
_entry.id   AF-A0A1C5HI75-F1
#
_cell.length_a   1.000
_cell.length_b   1.000
_cell.length_c   1.000
_cell.angle_alpha   90.00
_cell.angle_beta   90.00
_cell.angle_gamma   90.00
#
_symmetry.space_group_name_H-M   'P 1'
#
loop_
_entity.id
_entity.type
_entity.pdbx_description
1 polymer ?
#
loop_
_entity_poly.entity_id
_entity_poly.type
_entity_poly.pdbx_seq_one_letter_code
_entity_poly.pdbx_strand_id
1 'polypeptide(L)'
;MPEFLGWETLRQVPGDTDARRRRGAAGALVLVGGLALLITVMAAAPYPPCTEAAPCAPERFGNMLIGLLLSTVVVGWLGLRFAAGVGAVTAAGLAGYILARPEQGPPLWTVGPALAYTAGCLLLHRRSARRAAAPAPEPGERQPVPPVRWALRPPLAPTLAAATLLGAGVAVALWIGHAQDRADARQAAATVVTGTVRAHPDRTTVDVALPDGGSTRMAVFEADDYPVGDPFRFAVDGRGLRQPLSEPYDLTPWLSLATLLGVVGLGLCAPVATAVLSRRRFTRRPQPVRRVFAEFDGGVVRLCHRATGGRPFGEVPIRPEDGLPVGERRPALLHGVPVHGRWCTVTVNGRTLSPRAPLRATATPRPARDRTGAPDWPTLTPLEVVGTAAAVLAAIVVGIQRAGTILSGLFDLLCTTDRCQPVGLAVAGWTAVGGTMVLAGLLYRHARPGRPALYALVGCVVLLAFGLTVLFAGGGPAEDLPPGAGALHVGLLAGLAPLLIGGIARPPAAPAPRRGRQQAERTDPGRPLLLVNIGQGVTLVAVVLWAALLG
;
A
#
# COMPACT_ATOMS: atom_id res chain seq x y z
N MET A 1 -30.44 -24.30 21.35
CA MET A 1 -30.76 -23.27 20.33
C MET A 1 -29.74 -22.14 20.46
N PRO A 2 -28.97 -21.79 19.42
CA PRO A 2 -27.78 -20.95 19.57
C PRO A 2 -28.05 -19.47 19.27
N GLU A 3 -27.96 -18.61 20.31
CA GLU A 3 -27.78 -17.15 20.19
C GLU A 3 -26.29 -16.77 20.33
N PHE A 4 -25.41 -17.42 19.58
CA PHE A 4 -23.95 -17.24 19.70
C PHE A 4 -23.30 -16.66 18.43
N LEU A 5 -23.88 -15.59 17.88
CA LEU A 5 -23.26 -14.81 16.80
C LEU A 5 -23.40 -13.29 17.05
N GLY A 6 -23.06 -12.85 18.27
CA GLY A 6 -22.85 -11.45 18.59
C GLY A 6 -21.50 -10.92 18.05
N TRP A 7 -21.33 -10.89 16.74
CA TRP A 7 -20.30 -10.06 16.11
C TRP A 7 -20.79 -8.61 16.05
N GLU A 8 -20.87 -7.96 17.21
CA GLU A 8 -20.86 -6.51 17.23
C GLU A 8 -19.49 -6.04 16.73
N THR A 9 -19.46 -5.65 15.45
CA THR A 9 -18.37 -4.89 14.84
C THR A 9 -17.90 -3.84 15.85
N LEU A 10 -16.67 -4.00 16.33
CA LEU A 10 -15.93 -3.01 17.10
C LEU A 10 -16.09 -1.64 16.42
N ARG A 11 -17.06 -0.85 16.89
CA ARG A 11 -17.25 0.53 16.45
C ARG A 11 -15.96 1.25 16.78
N GLN A 12 -15.18 1.54 15.74
CA GLN A 12 -14.01 2.39 15.85
C GLN A 12 -14.47 3.72 16.46
N VAL A 13 -14.06 3.98 17.69
CA VAL A 13 -14.31 5.23 18.39
C VAL A 13 -13.66 6.36 17.57
N PRO A 14 -14.35 7.50 17.30
CA PRO A 14 -13.75 8.65 16.62
C PRO A 14 -12.53 9.13 17.39
N GLY A 15 -11.34 8.94 16.82
CA GLY A 15 -10.10 9.46 17.40
C GLY A 15 -9.94 10.93 17.05
N ASP A 16 -9.57 11.70 18.06
CA ASP A 16 -8.94 13.02 18.04
C ASP A 16 -8.52 13.50 16.63
N THR A 17 -9.29 14.44 16.08
CA THR A 17 -9.10 15.02 14.74
C THR A 17 -7.72 15.64 14.59
N ASP A 18 -7.15 16.18 15.66
CA ASP A 18 -5.81 16.78 15.65
C ASP A 18 -4.71 15.72 15.58
N ALA A 19 -4.83 14.64 16.36
CA ALA A 19 -3.89 13.53 16.27
C ALA A 19 -3.93 12.86 14.88
N ARG A 20 -5.11 12.75 14.27
CA ARG A 20 -5.26 12.25 12.89
C ARG A 20 -4.71 13.20 11.85
N ARG A 21 -4.99 14.51 11.94
CA ARG A 21 -4.47 15.53 11.01
C ARG A 21 -2.94 15.59 11.06
N ARG A 22 -2.35 15.47 12.26
CA ARG A 22 -0.90 15.39 12.45
C ARG A 22 -0.29 14.11 11.88
N ARG A 23 -0.96 12.95 12.02
CA ARG A 23 -0.53 11.71 11.35
C ARG A 23 -0.62 11.83 9.83
N GLY A 24 -1.65 12.49 9.32
CA GLY A 24 -1.79 12.77 7.89
C GLY A 24 -0.66 13.65 7.36
N ALA A 25 -0.33 14.75 8.06
CA ALA A 25 0.78 15.63 7.68
C ALA A 25 2.14 14.92 7.73
N ALA A 26 2.41 14.13 8.78
CA ALA A 26 3.64 13.35 8.85
C ALA A 26 3.69 12.26 7.77
N GLY A 27 2.57 11.61 7.48
CA GLY A 27 2.45 10.65 6.38
C GLY A 27 2.70 11.28 5.01
N ALA A 28 2.16 12.48 4.77
CA ALA A 28 2.38 13.24 3.54
C ALA A 28 3.85 13.67 3.38
N LEU A 29 4.50 14.12 4.46
CA LEU A 29 5.93 14.44 4.42
C LEU A 29 6.79 13.20 4.12
N VAL A 30 6.44 12.05 4.69
CA VAL A 30 7.13 10.79 4.39
C VAL A 30 6.87 10.34 2.95
N LEU A 31 5.64 10.49 2.46
CA LEU A 31 5.27 10.20 1.07
C LEU A 31 6.10 11.04 0.09
N VAL A 32 6.12 12.37 0.29
CA VAL A 32 6.87 13.30 -0.57
C VAL A 32 8.37 13.03 -0.47
N GLY A 33 8.90 12.81 0.74
CA GLY A 33 10.31 12.47 0.93
C GLY A 33 10.70 11.14 0.29
N GLY A 34 9.84 10.13 0.37
CA GLY A 34 10.05 8.83 -0.27
C GLY A 34 9.96 8.91 -1.79
N LEU A 35 9.02 9.70 -2.33
CA LEU A 35 8.90 9.94 -3.77
C LEU A 35 10.12 10.70 -4.31
N ALA A 36 10.55 11.75 -3.62
CA ALA A 36 11.76 12.48 -3.97
C ALA A 36 12.99 11.55 -3.97
N LEU A 37 13.14 10.72 -2.92
CA LEU A 37 14.20 9.71 -2.86
C LEU A 37 14.16 8.75 -4.05
N LEU A 38 12.99 8.17 -4.36
CA LEU A 38 12.80 7.26 -5.48
C LEU A 38 13.20 7.93 -6.80
N ILE A 39 12.67 9.12 -7.09
CA ILE A 39 12.96 9.85 -8.33
C ILE A 39 14.45 10.19 -8.43
N THR A 40 15.07 10.69 -7.36
CA THR A 40 16.49 11.04 -7.35
C THR A 40 17.39 9.83 -7.62
N VAL A 41 17.09 8.67 -7.03
CA VAL A 41 17.90 7.46 -7.24
C VAL A 41 17.69 6.93 -8.66
N MET A 42 16.45 6.85 -9.15
CA MET A 42 16.15 6.35 -10.50
C MET A 42 16.71 7.25 -11.60
N ALA A 43 16.66 8.56 -11.44
CA ALA A 43 17.21 9.51 -12.42
C ALA A 43 18.75 9.57 -12.43
N ALA A 44 19.40 9.12 -11.35
CA ALA A 44 20.85 9.10 -11.23
C ALA A 44 21.48 7.75 -11.60
N ALA A 45 20.68 6.71 -11.82
CA ALA A 45 21.17 5.40 -12.22
C ALA A 45 21.57 5.44 -13.71
N PRO A 46 22.85 5.18 -14.05
CA PRO A 46 23.23 5.01 -15.45
C PRO A 46 22.62 3.71 -15.99
N TYR A 47 22.18 3.75 -17.24
CA TYR A 47 21.78 2.56 -18.00
C TYR A 47 22.85 2.30 -19.04
N PRO A 48 23.88 1.49 -18.74
CA PRO A 48 24.87 1.12 -19.75
C PRO A 48 24.20 0.23 -20.81
N PRO A 49 24.54 0.41 -22.10
CA PRO A 49 24.01 -0.42 -23.17
C PRO A 49 24.39 -1.88 -22.96
N CYS A 50 23.44 -2.78 -23.22
CA CYS A 50 23.67 -4.22 -23.13
C CYS A 50 24.50 -4.67 -24.34
N THR A 51 25.56 -5.46 -24.11
CA THR A 51 26.37 -6.02 -25.21
C THR A 51 26.47 -7.52 -25.08
N GLU A 52 26.89 -8.23 -26.14
CA GLU A 52 27.14 -9.67 -26.02
C GLU A 52 28.26 -10.02 -25.03
N ALA A 53 29.26 -9.13 -24.91
CA ALA A 53 30.37 -9.31 -23.98
C ALA A 53 29.96 -9.05 -22.52
N ALA A 54 28.95 -8.19 -22.31
CA ALA A 54 28.39 -7.85 -21.02
C ALA A 54 26.86 -7.81 -21.13
N PRO A 55 26.19 -8.98 -21.20
CA PRO A 55 24.75 -9.04 -21.36
C PRO A 55 24.06 -8.49 -20.12
N CYS A 56 22.88 -7.92 -20.30
CA CYS A 56 22.05 -7.46 -19.20
C CYS A 56 21.48 -8.65 -18.43
N ALA A 57 22.28 -9.17 -17.50
CA ALA A 57 21.89 -10.30 -16.67
C ALA A 57 20.72 -9.92 -15.74
N PRO A 58 19.87 -10.88 -15.35
CA PRO A 58 18.78 -10.65 -14.41
C PRO A 58 19.24 -9.96 -13.12
N GLU A 59 18.86 -8.70 -12.92
CA GLU A 59 19.38 -7.87 -11.83
C GLU A 59 18.54 -8.01 -10.55
N ARG A 60 18.76 -9.12 -9.84
CA ARG A 60 17.98 -9.47 -8.64
C ARG A 60 18.10 -8.43 -7.53
N PHE A 61 19.31 -7.94 -7.25
CA PHE A 61 19.55 -7.05 -6.12
C PHE A 61 19.08 -5.63 -6.41
N GLY A 62 19.36 -5.11 -7.61
CA GLY A 62 18.83 -3.82 -8.06
C GLY A 62 17.30 -3.77 -7.99
N ASN A 63 16.60 -4.83 -8.43
CA ASN A 63 15.14 -4.87 -8.35
C ASN A 63 14.59 -4.98 -6.92
N MET A 64 15.28 -5.68 -6.01
CA MET A 64 14.95 -5.63 -4.57
C MET A 64 15.12 -4.21 -4.01
N LEU A 65 16.18 -3.49 -4.41
CA LEU A 65 16.37 -2.09 -4.02
C LEU A 65 15.28 -1.17 -4.56
N ILE A 66 14.85 -1.35 -5.80
CA ILE A 66 13.70 -0.63 -6.37
C ILE A 66 12.44 -0.90 -5.52
N GLY A 67 12.20 -2.16 -5.14
CA GLY A 67 11.10 -2.52 -4.25
C GLY A 67 11.19 -1.87 -2.86
N LEU A 68 12.40 -1.75 -2.30
CA LEU A 68 12.65 -1.02 -1.05
C LEU A 68 12.40 0.49 -1.20
N LEU A 69 12.86 1.10 -2.30
CA LEU A 69 12.62 2.50 -2.62
C LEU A 69 11.11 2.78 -2.78
N LEU A 70 10.39 1.95 -3.54
CA LEU A 70 8.92 2.01 -3.64
C LEU A 70 8.26 1.87 -2.27
N SER A 71 8.79 0.99 -1.41
CA SER A 71 8.28 0.82 -0.05
C SER A 71 8.40 2.10 0.77
N THR A 72 9.45 2.91 0.60
CA THR A 72 9.62 4.17 1.36
C THR A 72 8.44 5.13 1.18
N VAL A 73 7.78 5.11 0.02
CA VAL A 73 6.60 5.92 -0.31
C VAL A 73 5.39 5.56 0.56
N VAL A 74 5.20 4.27 0.87
CA VAL A 74 4.00 3.76 1.55
C VAL A 74 4.19 3.52 3.06
N VAL A 75 5.41 3.19 3.50
CA VAL A 75 5.69 2.77 4.88
C VAL A 75 5.49 3.87 5.93
N GLY A 76 5.46 5.14 5.52
CA GLY A 76 5.10 6.27 6.40
C GLY A 76 3.74 6.10 7.08
N TRP A 77 2.80 5.44 6.40
CA TRP A 77 1.45 5.15 6.88
C TRP A 77 1.42 4.00 7.88
N LEU A 78 2.40 3.09 7.82
CA LEU A 78 2.57 1.96 8.73
C LEU A 78 3.27 2.38 10.04
N GLY A 79 4.11 3.43 9.96
CA GLY A 79 4.61 4.17 11.11
C GLY A 79 6.02 4.73 10.91
N LEU A 80 6.27 5.94 11.42
CA LEU A 80 7.54 6.67 11.23
C LEU A 80 8.79 5.88 11.63
N ARG A 81 8.68 5.06 12.68
CA ARG A 81 9.81 4.25 13.16
C ARG A 81 10.11 3.06 12.25
N PHE A 82 9.06 2.48 11.64
CA PHE A 82 9.21 1.44 10.62
C PHE A 82 9.74 2.06 9.32
N ALA A 83 9.19 3.20 8.90
CA ALA A 83 9.67 3.96 7.75
C ALA A 83 11.16 4.33 7.86
N ALA A 84 11.63 4.76 9.04
CA ALA A 84 13.04 4.98 9.30
C ALA A 84 13.88 3.70 9.17
N GLY A 85 13.37 2.56 9.65
CA GLY A 85 14.04 1.27 9.49
C GLY A 85 14.18 0.85 8.03
N VAL A 86 13.11 0.97 7.25
CA VAL A 86 13.12 0.71 5.81
C VAL A 86 14.06 1.66 5.08
N GLY A 87 14.05 2.96 5.42
CA GLY A 87 14.99 3.94 4.89
C GLY A 87 16.45 3.59 5.19
N ALA A 88 16.76 3.13 6.41
CA ALA A 88 18.11 2.71 6.78
C ALA A 88 18.58 1.47 6.00
N VAL A 89 17.70 0.47 5.85
CA VAL A 89 17.99 -0.73 5.03
C VAL A 89 18.17 -0.35 3.57
N THR A 90 17.36 0.58 3.05
CA THR A 90 17.49 1.11 1.68
C THR A 90 18.81 1.83 1.49
N ALA A 91 19.21 2.70 2.43
CA ALA A 91 20.48 3.42 2.36
C ALA A 91 21.69 2.47 2.42
N ALA A 92 21.66 1.48 3.31
CA ALA A 92 22.71 0.47 3.42
C ALA A 92 22.78 -0.43 2.17
N GLY A 93 21.64 -0.86 1.65
CA GLY A 93 21.56 -1.64 0.43
C GLY A 93 22.04 -0.86 -0.79
N LEU A 94 21.67 0.42 -0.91
CA LEU A 94 22.14 1.30 -1.97
C LEU A 94 23.65 1.50 -1.90
N ALA A 95 24.20 1.80 -0.72
CA ALA A 95 25.66 1.91 -0.54
C ALA A 95 26.37 0.60 -0.91
N GLY A 96 25.82 -0.55 -0.48
CA GLY A 96 26.35 -1.87 -0.84
C GLY A 96 26.32 -2.12 -2.35
N TYR A 97 25.24 -1.76 -3.04
CA TYR A 97 25.14 -1.90 -4.50
C TYR A 97 26.18 -1.07 -5.23
N ILE A 98 26.31 0.21 -4.87
CA ILE A 98 27.23 1.16 -5.49
C ILE A 98 28.68 0.70 -5.30
N LEU A 99 29.02 0.24 -4.09
CA LEU A 99 30.37 -0.28 -3.80
C LEU A 99 30.66 -1.60 -4.51
N ALA A 100 29.67 -2.46 -4.69
CA ALA A 100 29.82 -3.72 -5.41
C ALA A 100 29.89 -3.53 -6.94
N ARG A 101 29.24 -2.48 -7.47
CA ARG A 101 29.12 -2.21 -8.91
C ARG A 101 29.30 -0.71 -9.22
N PRO A 102 30.53 -0.18 -9.11
CA PRO A 102 30.78 1.26 -9.27
C PRO A 102 30.42 1.80 -10.65
N GLU A 103 30.53 0.99 -11.71
CA GLU A 103 30.24 1.39 -13.10
C GLU A 103 28.75 1.31 -13.48
N GLN A 104 27.96 0.52 -12.75
CA GLN A 104 26.53 0.28 -13.04
C GLN A 104 25.62 0.92 -11.99
N GLY A 105 26.15 1.20 -10.80
CA GLY A 105 25.43 1.80 -9.70
C GLY A 105 25.20 3.28 -9.91
N PRO A 106 24.15 3.85 -9.28
CA PRO A 106 24.03 5.30 -9.19
C PRO A 106 25.25 5.88 -8.44
N PRO A 107 25.58 7.16 -8.65
CA PRO A 107 26.70 7.79 -7.98
C PRO A 107 26.53 7.79 -6.45
N LEU A 108 27.64 7.66 -5.71
CA LEU A 108 27.65 7.47 -4.24
C LEU A 108 26.87 8.55 -3.47
N TRP A 109 26.77 9.77 -4.01
CA TRP A 109 26.01 10.86 -3.38
C TRP A 109 24.51 10.54 -3.22
N THR A 110 23.96 9.61 -4.00
CA THR A 110 22.55 9.16 -3.91
C THR A 110 22.21 8.45 -2.60
N VAL A 111 23.22 7.99 -1.85
CA VAL A 111 23.07 7.49 -0.47
C VAL A 111 22.65 8.63 0.48
N GLY A 112 23.09 9.86 0.21
CA GLY A 112 22.78 11.06 1.01
C GLY A 112 21.28 11.30 1.19
N PRO A 113 20.47 11.37 0.11
CA PRO A 113 19.01 11.43 0.18
C PRO A 113 18.37 10.33 1.02
N ALA A 114 18.84 9.08 0.92
CA ALA A 114 18.31 7.95 1.69
C ALA A 114 18.59 8.11 3.20
N LEU A 115 19.79 8.57 3.56
CA LEU A 115 20.16 8.93 4.93
C LEU A 115 19.35 10.12 5.45
N ALA A 116 19.12 11.15 4.63
CA ALA A 116 18.31 12.31 4.97
C ALA A 116 16.84 11.92 5.23
N TYR A 117 16.26 11.07 4.37
CA TYR A 117 14.93 10.50 4.58
C TYR A 117 14.83 9.73 5.91
N THR A 118 15.83 8.89 6.20
CA THR A 118 15.91 8.12 7.44
C THR A 118 15.99 9.03 8.67
N ALA A 119 16.88 10.03 8.63
CA ALA A 119 17.04 11.01 9.69
C ALA A 119 15.76 11.82 9.90
N GLY A 120 15.11 12.26 8.83
CA GLY A 120 13.82 12.95 8.85
C GLY A 120 12.73 12.13 9.55
N CYS A 121 12.59 10.85 9.17
CA CYS A 121 11.65 9.93 9.82
C CYS A 121 11.95 9.75 11.33
N LEU A 122 13.22 9.62 11.71
CA LEU A 122 13.63 9.51 13.11
C LEU A 122 13.38 10.80 13.90
N LEU A 123 13.65 11.97 13.32
CA LEU A 123 13.40 13.28 13.94
C LEU A 123 11.90 13.51 14.13
N LEU A 124 11.08 13.23 13.10
CA LEU A 124 9.62 13.27 13.20
C LEU A 124 9.11 12.30 14.25
N HIS A 125 9.64 11.07 14.29
CA HIS A 125 9.30 10.09 15.32
C HIS A 125 9.64 10.62 16.72
N ARG A 126 10.87 11.10 16.96
CA ARG A 126 11.30 11.66 18.24
C ARG A 126 10.45 12.86 18.65
N ARG A 127 10.13 13.77 17.73
CA ARG A 127 9.27 14.93 18.00
C ARG A 127 7.84 14.50 18.34
N SER A 128 7.30 13.51 17.64
CA SER A 128 5.99 12.94 17.94
C SER A 128 5.98 12.24 19.31
N ALA A 129 7.05 11.52 19.64
CA ALA A 129 7.20 10.81 20.91
C ALA A 129 7.38 11.77 22.09
N ARG A 130 8.17 12.83 21.94
CA ARG A 130 8.32 13.88 22.97
C ARG A 130 7.01 14.60 23.26
N ARG A 131 6.23 14.91 22.24
CA ARG A 131 4.90 15.54 22.38
C ARG A 131 3.86 14.60 22.98
N ALA A 132 3.96 13.31 22.69
CA ALA A 132 3.09 12.27 23.24
C ALA A 132 3.57 11.76 24.61
N ALA A 133 4.75 12.18 25.07
CA ALA A 133 5.25 11.80 26.37
C ALA A 133 4.37 12.46 27.43
N ALA A 134 3.64 11.64 28.17
CA ALA A 134 3.02 12.08 29.41
C ALA A 134 4.12 12.63 30.35
N PRO A 135 3.77 13.51 31.31
CA PRO A 135 4.69 13.95 32.35
C PRO A 135 5.43 12.75 32.94
N ALA A 136 6.73 12.92 33.21
CA ALA A 136 7.54 11.87 33.80
C ALA A 136 6.79 11.28 35.00
N PRO A 137 6.76 9.94 35.16
CA PRO A 137 6.18 9.36 36.35
C PRO A 137 6.88 9.99 37.55
N GLU A 138 6.11 10.50 38.51
CA GLU A 138 6.66 10.78 39.83
C GLU A 138 7.39 9.52 40.29
N PRO A 139 8.54 9.65 40.99
CA PRO A 139 9.25 8.50 41.54
C PRO A 139 8.31 7.73 42.48
N GLY A 140 7.63 6.75 41.89
CA GLY A 140 6.53 6.03 42.51
C GLY A 140 6.89 4.57 42.71
N GLU A 141 6.22 3.97 43.68
CA GLU A 141 6.34 2.56 44.01
C GLU A 141 6.08 1.69 42.76
N ARG A 142 6.99 0.76 42.49
CA ARG A 142 6.82 -0.24 41.44
C ARG A 142 6.27 -1.51 42.07
N GLN A 143 5.12 -1.96 41.59
CA GLN A 143 4.49 -3.17 42.10
C GLN A 143 4.39 -4.23 41.00
N PRO A 144 4.45 -5.53 41.35
CA PRO A 144 4.12 -6.58 40.40
C PRO A 144 2.71 -6.35 39.84
N VAL A 145 2.51 -6.66 38.56
CA VAL A 145 1.18 -6.57 37.94
C VAL A 145 0.30 -7.65 38.57
N PRO A 146 -0.88 -7.32 39.10
CA PRO A 146 -1.81 -8.32 39.61
C PRO A 146 -2.15 -9.36 38.53
N PRO A 147 -2.54 -10.59 38.90
CA PRO A 147 -2.91 -11.60 37.91
C PRO A 147 -4.14 -11.13 37.11
N VAL A 148 -3.96 -10.95 35.80
CA VAL A 148 -5.03 -10.46 34.90
C VAL A 148 -5.29 -11.47 33.78
N ARG A 149 -6.56 -11.66 33.39
CA ARG A 149 -6.95 -12.51 32.26
C ARG A 149 -6.78 -11.77 30.94
N TRP A 150 -5.60 -11.91 30.36
CA TRP A 150 -5.27 -11.34 29.05
C TRP A 150 -6.06 -12.01 27.93
N ALA A 151 -6.83 -11.23 27.17
CA ALA A 151 -7.32 -11.65 25.86
C ALA A 151 -6.45 -10.98 24.79
N LEU A 152 -5.41 -11.66 24.32
CA LEU A 152 -4.76 -11.24 23.08
C LEU A 152 -5.54 -11.82 21.92
N ARG A 153 -6.52 -11.06 21.43
CA ARG A 153 -7.03 -11.31 20.09
C ARG A 153 -6.24 -10.39 19.18
N PRO A 154 -5.23 -10.89 18.44
CA PRO A 154 -4.63 -10.07 17.40
C PRO A 154 -5.78 -9.61 16.50
N PRO A 155 -5.76 -8.35 16.04
CA PRO A 155 -6.79 -7.89 15.14
C PRO A 155 -6.75 -8.78 13.88
N LEU A 156 -7.77 -9.63 13.71
CA LEU A 156 -7.80 -10.67 12.67
C LEU A 156 -7.56 -10.08 11.29
N ALA A 157 -8.24 -8.98 10.95
CA ALA A 157 -8.15 -8.35 9.65
C ALA A 157 -6.71 -7.93 9.24
N PRO A 158 -5.97 -7.09 10.00
CA PRO A 158 -4.60 -6.74 9.63
C PRO A 158 -3.62 -7.91 9.76
N THR A 159 -3.87 -8.90 10.64
CA THR A 159 -3.03 -10.10 10.70
C THR A 159 -3.21 -10.97 9.46
N LEU A 160 -4.45 -11.17 9.00
CA LEU A 160 -4.73 -11.88 7.75
C LEU A 160 -4.17 -11.10 6.56
N ALA A 161 -4.40 -9.79 6.49
CA ALA A 161 -3.82 -8.95 5.43
C ALA A 161 -2.29 -9.02 5.40
N ALA A 162 -1.63 -8.96 6.56
CA ALA A 162 -0.18 -9.11 6.64
C ALA A 162 0.29 -10.49 6.16
N ALA A 163 -0.38 -11.57 6.61
CA ALA A 163 -0.06 -12.93 6.20
C ALA A 163 -0.28 -13.13 4.69
N THR A 164 -1.37 -12.60 4.14
CA THR A 164 -1.66 -12.63 2.70
C THR A 164 -0.60 -11.88 1.89
N LEU A 165 -0.22 -10.66 2.30
CA LEU A 165 0.80 -9.88 1.59
C LEU A 165 2.18 -10.54 1.65
N LEU A 166 2.57 -11.07 2.80
CA LEU A 166 3.81 -11.84 2.94
C LEU A 166 3.79 -13.10 2.08
N GLY A 167 2.69 -13.87 2.14
CA GLY A 167 2.51 -15.07 1.32
C GLY A 167 2.53 -14.76 -0.18
N ALA A 168 1.87 -13.68 -0.60
CA ALA A 168 1.90 -13.22 -1.99
C ALA A 168 3.30 -12.80 -2.43
N GLY A 169 4.04 -12.05 -1.60
CA GLY A 169 5.43 -11.68 -1.90
C GLY A 169 6.35 -12.91 -2.07
N VAL A 170 6.22 -13.90 -1.18
CA VAL A 170 6.97 -15.17 -1.29
C VAL A 170 6.55 -15.96 -2.53
N ALA A 171 5.25 -16.07 -2.81
CA ALA A 171 4.75 -16.78 -3.99
C ALA A 171 5.25 -16.14 -5.30
N VAL A 172 5.23 -14.81 -5.39
CA VAL A 172 5.79 -14.05 -6.52
C VAL A 172 7.29 -14.32 -6.66
N ALA A 173 8.06 -14.25 -5.57
CA ALA A 173 9.50 -14.53 -5.62
C ALA A 173 9.84 -15.96 -6.06
N LEU A 174 9.09 -16.96 -5.57
CA LEU A 174 9.25 -18.35 -5.98
C LEU A 174 8.86 -18.57 -7.44
N TRP A 175 7.76 -17.96 -7.88
CA TRP A 175 7.33 -18.01 -9.28
C TRP A 175 8.37 -17.38 -10.22
N ILE A 176 8.94 -16.22 -9.86
CA ILE A 176 10.02 -15.59 -10.62
C ILE A 176 11.21 -16.53 -10.76
N GLY A 177 11.70 -17.11 -9.64
CA GLY A 177 12.82 -18.05 -9.69
C GLY A 177 12.54 -19.22 -10.63
N HIS A 178 11.39 -19.87 -10.47
CA HIS A 178 11.02 -21.00 -11.32
C HIS A 178 10.80 -20.62 -12.79
N ALA A 179 10.19 -19.47 -13.08
CA ALA A 179 9.92 -19.02 -14.44
C ALA A 179 11.21 -18.55 -15.14
N GLN A 180 12.09 -17.88 -14.42
CA GLN A 180 13.41 -17.48 -14.90
C GLN A 180 14.26 -18.71 -15.22
N ASP A 181 14.35 -19.69 -14.31
CA ASP A 181 15.12 -20.93 -14.55
C ASP A 181 14.63 -21.68 -15.79
N ARG A 182 13.32 -21.69 -16.04
CA ARG A 182 12.73 -22.28 -17.26
C ARG A 182 13.07 -21.49 -18.51
N ALA A 183 13.07 -20.15 -18.44
CA ALA A 183 13.45 -19.30 -19.56
C ALA A 183 14.94 -19.46 -19.89
N ASP A 184 15.79 -19.47 -18.87
CA ASP A 184 17.24 -19.66 -18.99
C ASP A 184 17.55 -21.04 -19.60
N ALA A 185 16.90 -22.10 -19.13
CA ALA A 185 17.06 -23.45 -19.71
C ALA A 185 16.59 -23.52 -21.17
N ARG A 186 15.51 -22.83 -21.52
CA ARG A 186 15.00 -22.76 -22.90
C ARG A 186 15.97 -21.99 -23.80
N GLN A 187 16.49 -20.86 -23.34
CA GLN A 187 17.48 -20.06 -24.06
C GLN A 187 18.81 -20.81 -24.23
N ALA A 188 19.24 -21.57 -23.21
CA ALA A 188 20.45 -22.39 -23.28
C ALA A 188 20.33 -23.57 -24.26
N ALA A 189 19.13 -24.12 -24.45
CA ALA A 189 18.85 -25.18 -25.42
C ALA A 189 18.55 -24.67 -26.84
N ALA A 190 18.39 -23.35 -27.02
CA ALA A 190 18.05 -22.73 -28.29
C ALA A 190 19.26 -22.65 -29.23
N THR A 191 18.99 -22.54 -30.53
CA THR A 191 20.04 -22.35 -31.55
C THR A 191 20.35 -20.86 -31.68
N VAL A 192 21.63 -20.50 -31.72
CA VAL A 192 22.04 -19.11 -31.93
C VAL A 192 22.12 -18.81 -33.42
N VAL A 193 21.45 -17.75 -33.86
CA VAL A 193 21.51 -17.24 -35.23
C VAL A 193 22.12 -15.84 -35.20
N THR A 194 22.95 -15.55 -36.21
CA THR A 194 23.51 -14.22 -36.44
C THR A 194 22.79 -13.59 -37.63
N GLY A 195 22.13 -12.47 -37.41
CA GLY A 195 21.60 -11.61 -38.47
C GLY A 195 22.33 -10.28 -38.54
N THR A 196 21.80 -9.36 -39.33
CA THR A 196 22.31 -7.99 -39.46
C THR A 196 21.19 -7.01 -39.21
N VAL A 197 21.42 -5.99 -38.38
CA VAL A 197 20.40 -4.95 -38.14
C VAL A 197 20.15 -4.18 -39.42
N ARG A 198 18.90 -4.13 -39.87
CA ARG A 198 18.48 -3.49 -41.12
C ARG A 198 17.90 -2.10 -40.89
N ALA A 199 17.11 -1.95 -39.84
CA ALA A 199 16.42 -0.72 -39.51
C ALA A 199 15.99 -0.69 -38.04
N HIS A 200 15.64 0.49 -37.56
CA HIS A 200 14.98 0.74 -36.28
C HIS A 200 13.54 1.17 -36.55
N PRO A 201 12.56 0.25 -36.56
CA PRO A 201 11.15 0.62 -36.75
C PRO A 201 10.67 1.64 -35.71
N ASP A 202 11.17 1.52 -34.48
CA ASP A 202 10.88 2.40 -33.34
C ASP A 202 12.05 2.32 -32.34
N ARG A 203 11.89 2.91 -31.15
CA ARG A 203 12.95 2.95 -30.12
C ARG A 203 13.18 1.63 -29.38
N THR A 204 12.24 0.69 -29.42
CA THR A 204 12.28 -0.57 -28.65
C THR A 204 12.30 -1.80 -29.56
N THR A 205 12.49 -1.60 -30.87
CA THR A 205 12.46 -2.67 -31.86
C THR A 205 13.59 -2.49 -32.87
N VAL A 206 14.24 -3.59 -33.23
CA VAL A 206 15.17 -3.69 -34.35
C VAL A 206 14.61 -4.67 -35.40
N ASP A 207 14.72 -4.32 -36.67
CA ASP A 207 14.47 -5.26 -37.78
C ASP A 207 15.79 -5.89 -38.19
N VAL A 208 15.85 -7.22 -38.15
CA VAL A 208 17.07 -8.00 -38.33
C VAL A 208 16.94 -8.82 -39.60
N ALA A 209 17.83 -8.60 -40.56
CA ALA A 209 17.97 -9.43 -41.75
C ALA A 209 18.65 -10.76 -41.39
N LEU A 210 18.04 -11.85 -41.83
CA LEU A 210 18.50 -13.22 -41.58
C LEU A 210 19.40 -13.70 -42.74
N PRO A 211 20.29 -14.68 -42.50
CA PRO A 211 21.16 -15.24 -43.55
C PRO A 211 20.40 -15.91 -44.71
N ASP A 212 19.17 -16.36 -44.48
CA ASP A 212 18.30 -16.99 -45.47
C ASP A 212 17.53 -15.96 -46.34
N GLY A 213 17.80 -14.67 -46.16
CA GLY A 213 17.13 -13.57 -46.86
C GLY A 213 15.81 -13.13 -46.22
N GLY A 214 15.37 -13.80 -45.15
CA GLY A 214 14.23 -13.37 -44.35
C GLY A 214 14.56 -12.13 -43.51
N SER A 215 13.55 -11.57 -42.84
CA SER A 215 13.76 -10.61 -41.76
C SER A 215 12.87 -10.92 -40.56
N THR A 216 13.30 -10.48 -39.39
CA THR A 216 12.53 -10.59 -38.16
C THR A 216 12.64 -9.31 -37.35
N ARG A 217 11.53 -8.89 -36.75
CA ARG A 217 11.54 -7.85 -35.73
C ARG A 217 11.89 -8.46 -34.39
N MET A 218 12.70 -7.75 -33.60
CA MET A 218 13.10 -8.15 -32.26
C MET A 218 12.94 -6.97 -31.32
N ALA A 219 12.32 -7.22 -30.16
CA ALA A 219 12.23 -6.24 -29.10
C ALA A 219 13.59 -6.12 -28.40
N VAL A 220 14.00 -4.88 -28.15
CA VAL A 220 15.23 -4.49 -27.44
C VAL A 220 14.92 -3.31 -26.51
N PHE A 221 15.78 -3.04 -25.52
CA PHE A 221 15.58 -1.92 -24.60
C PHE A 221 15.70 -0.55 -25.28
N GLU A 222 16.73 -0.36 -26.10
CA GLU A 222 16.92 0.85 -26.91
C GLU A 222 17.54 0.46 -28.27
N ALA A 223 16.87 0.81 -29.36
CA ALA A 223 17.31 0.46 -30.71
C ALA A 223 18.65 1.13 -31.09
N ASP A 224 18.91 2.33 -30.53
CA ASP A 224 20.15 3.08 -30.75
C ASP A 224 21.41 2.32 -30.28
N ASP A 225 21.26 1.33 -29.39
CA ASP A 225 22.36 0.47 -28.92
C ASP A 225 22.79 -0.58 -29.96
N TYR A 226 22.03 -0.72 -31.05
CA TYR A 226 22.24 -1.72 -32.10
C TYR A 226 22.29 -1.05 -33.49
N PRO A 227 23.42 -0.46 -33.89
CA PRO A 227 23.53 0.29 -35.14
C PRO A 227 23.13 -0.53 -36.39
N VAL A 228 22.49 0.14 -37.34
CA VAL A 228 22.15 -0.47 -38.64
C VAL A 228 23.43 -0.90 -39.36
N GLY A 229 23.44 -2.15 -39.83
CA GLY A 229 24.60 -2.79 -40.46
C GLY A 229 25.42 -3.68 -39.53
N ASP A 230 25.21 -3.57 -38.21
CA ASP A 230 25.95 -4.38 -37.24
C ASP A 230 25.42 -5.81 -37.13
N PRO A 231 26.29 -6.78 -36.80
CA PRO A 231 25.87 -8.15 -36.53
C PRO A 231 24.99 -8.18 -35.27
N PHE A 232 23.89 -8.92 -35.33
CA PHE A 232 22.94 -9.08 -34.23
C PHE A 232 22.71 -10.56 -33.95
N ARG A 233 23.11 -11.03 -32.76
CA ARG A 233 22.97 -12.44 -32.37
C ARG A 233 21.82 -12.65 -31.40
N PHE A 234 21.03 -13.66 -31.69
CA PHE A 234 19.83 -13.98 -30.92
C PHE A 234 19.58 -15.50 -30.92
N ALA A 235 18.93 -15.95 -29.86
CA ALA A 235 18.53 -17.33 -29.67
C ALA A 235 17.16 -17.58 -30.32
N VAL A 236 17.07 -18.67 -31.10
CA VAL A 236 15.84 -19.15 -31.72
C VAL A 236 15.55 -20.61 -31.39
N ASP A 237 14.27 -20.94 -31.24
CA ASP A 237 13.83 -22.33 -31.12
C ASP A 237 12.61 -22.64 -31.98
N GLY A 238 12.31 -23.94 -32.16
CA GLY A 238 11.14 -24.39 -32.93
C GLY A 238 9.78 -24.08 -32.28
N ARG A 239 9.77 -23.43 -31.11
CA ARG A 239 8.58 -23.02 -30.36
C ARG A 239 8.40 -21.50 -30.37
N GLY A 240 9.07 -20.80 -31.28
CA GLY A 240 8.93 -19.35 -31.49
C GLY A 240 9.71 -18.48 -30.50
N LEU A 241 10.71 -19.01 -29.79
CA LEU A 241 11.65 -18.17 -29.07
C LEU A 241 12.42 -17.33 -30.08
N ARG A 242 12.50 -16.02 -29.84
CA ARG A 242 13.39 -15.08 -30.54
C ARG A 242 13.88 -14.09 -29.49
N GLN A 243 15.03 -14.36 -28.87
CA GLN A 243 15.54 -13.57 -27.75
C GLN A 243 16.95 -13.06 -28.06
N PRO A 244 17.22 -11.73 -27.99
CA PRO A 244 18.58 -11.20 -28.13
C PRO A 244 19.53 -11.83 -27.09
N LEU A 245 20.78 -12.09 -27.48
CA LEU A 245 21.77 -12.62 -26.53
C LEU A 245 22.33 -11.54 -25.59
N SER A 246 22.37 -10.29 -26.04
CA SER A 246 22.73 -9.12 -25.23
C SER A 246 21.69 -8.82 -24.14
N GLU A 247 20.43 -9.12 -24.41
CA GLU A 247 19.29 -8.86 -23.54
C GLU A 247 18.51 -10.15 -23.28
N PRO A 248 19.00 -11.03 -22.38
CA PRO A 248 18.26 -12.23 -22.01
C PRO A 248 16.92 -11.86 -21.35
N TYR A 249 15.98 -12.81 -21.38
CA TYR A 249 14.69 -12.63 -20.72
C TYR A 249 14.88 -12.34 -19.22
N ASP A 250 14.26 -11.28 -18.70
CA ASP A 250 14.44 -10.87 -17.30
C ASP A 250 13.09 -10.66 -16.58
N LEU A 251 12.80 -11.56 -15.63
CA LEU A 251 11.64 -11.44 -14.73
C LEU A 251 11.95 -10.72 -13.41
N THR A 252 13.20 -10.31 -13.18
CA THR A 252 13.59 -9.66 -11.93
C THR A 252 12.86 -8.34 -11.63
N PRO A 253 12.29 -7.56 -12.59
CA PRO A 253 11.40 -6.45 -12.26
C PRO A 253 10.26 -6.81 -11.29
N TRP A 254 9.75 -8.04 -11.34
CA TRP A 254 8.72 -8.52 -10.42
C TRP A 254 9.24 -8.73 -8.98
N LEU A 255 10.55 -8.83 -8.76
CA LEU A 255 11.13 -8.86 -7.41
C LEU A 255 10.93 -7.53 -6.68
N SER A 256 10.78 -6.42 -7.40
CA SER A 256 10.42 -5.13 -6.80
C SER A 256 9.03 -5.20 -6.14
N LEU A 257 8.06 -5.83 -6.82
CA LEU A 257 6.73 -6.09 -6.28
C LEU A 257 6.79 -7.06 -5.09
N ALA A 258 7.50 -8.18 -5.22
CA ALA A 258 7.66 -9.14 -4.13
C ALA A 258 8.23 -8.47 -2.87
N THR A 259 9.25 -7.62 -3.05
CA THR A 259 9.88 -6.87 -1.96
C THR A 259 8.90 -5.85 -1.35
N LEU A 260 8.16 -5.09 -2.17
CA LEU A 260 7.15 -4.15 -1.70
C LEU A 260 6.07 -4.85 -0.85
N LEU A 261 5.52 -5.96 -1.36
CA LEU A 261 4.52 -6.77 -0.65
C LEU A 261 5.07 -7.28 0.68
N GLY A 262 6.32 -7.78 0.68
CA GLY A 262 7.03 -8.24 1.87
C GLY A 262 7.16 -7.13 2.93
N VAL A 263 7.66 -5.95 2.54
CA VAL A 263 7.86 -4.82 3.45
C VAL A 263 6.54 -4.29 4.01
N VAL A 264 5.50 -4.16 3.18
CA VAL A 264 4.17 -3.73 3.63
C VAL A 264 3.57 -4.75 4.59
N GLY A 265 3.68 -6.05 4.26
CA GLY A 265 3.25 -7.15 5.13
C GLY A 265 3.95 -7.12 6.49
N LEU A 266 5.28 -6.93 6.52
CA LEU A 266 6.05 -6.76 7.76
C LEU A 266 5.61 -5.53 8.56
N GLY A 267 5.34 -4.42 7.88
CA GLY A 267 4.87 -3.19 8.54
C GLY A 267 3.50 -3.36 9.20
N LEU A 268 2.59 -4.14 8.61
CA LEU A 268 1.30 -4.49 9.21
C LEU A 268 1.43 -5.43 10.43
N CYS A 269 2.48 -6.26 10.47
CA CYS A 269 2.81 -7.09 11.63
C CYS A 269 3.41 -6.29 12.80
N ALA A 270 4.05 -5.13 12.53
CA ALA A 270 4.79 -4.37 13.54
C ALA A 270 3.96 -3.94 14.77
N PRO A 271 2.70 -3.47 14.65
CA PRO A 271 1.86 -3.17 15.80
C PRO A 271 1.54 -4.40 16.66
N VAL A 272 1.31 -5.55 16.02
CA VAL A 272 1.01 -6.82 16.71
C VAL A 272 2.24 -7.29 17.48
N ALA A 273 3.42 -7.30 16.83
CA ALA A 273 4.68 -7.63 17.48
C ALA A 273 4.97 -6.68 18.65
N THR A 274 4.75 -5.37 18.47
CA THR A 274 4.93 -4.36 19.53
C THR A 274 3.96 -4.61 20.70
N ALA A 275 2.70 -4.94 20.42
CA ALA A 275 1.71 -5.26 21.45
C ALA A 275 2.08 -6.54 22.23
N VAL A 276 2.55 -7.59 21.55
CA VAL A 276 3.00 -8.83 22.18
C VAL A 276 4.24 -8.61 23.05
N LEU A 277 5.25 -7.92 22.51
CA LEU A 277 6.50 -7.64 23.23
C LEU A 277 6.27 -6.71 24.42
N SER A 278 5.44 -5.68 24.26
CA SER A 278 5.09 -4.78 25.36
C SER A 278 4.28 -5.49 26.44
N ARG A 279 3.37 -6.41 26.09
CA ARG A 279 2.68 -7.26 27.08
C ARG A 279 3.66 -8.11 27.85
N ARG A 280 4.55 -8.84 27.17
CA ARG A 280 5.57 -9.68 27.81
C ARG A 280 6.42 -8.88 28.80
N ARG A 281 6.82 -7.66 28.44
CA ARG A 281 7.56 -6.75 29.33
C ARG A 281 6.70 -6.26 30.49
N PHE A 282 5.44 -5.94 30.23
CA PHE A 282 4.49 -5.48 31.24
C PHE A 282 4.25 -6.53 32.32
N THR A 283 4.03 -7.79 31.94
CA THR A 283 3.72 -8.87 32.87
C THR A 283 4.94 -9.42 33.62
N ARG A 284 6.15 -9.28 33.07
CA ARG A 284 7.39 -9.85 33.67
C ARG A 284 8.13 -8.89 34.59
N ARG A 285 7.84 -7.59 34.55
CA ARG A 285 8.56 -6.59 35.34
C ARG A 285 7.60 -5.86 36.26
N PRO A 286 8.00 -5.52 37.50
CA PRO A 286 7.26 -4.58 38.34
C PRO A 286 6.98 -3.29 37.56
N GLN A 287 5.74 -2.83 37.61
CA GLN A 287 5.26 -1.66 36.88
C GLN A 287 5.09 -0.48 37.85
N PRO A 288 5.37 0.75 37.39
CA PRO A 288 5.07 1.92 38.20
C PRO A 288 3.56 2.00 38.45
N VAL A 289 3.19 2.33 39.69
CA VAL A 289 1.79 2.50 40.10
C VAL A 289 1.47 3.98 40.27
N ARG A 290 0.30 4.41 39.80
CA ARG A 290 -0.17 5.79 39.97
C ARG A 290 -1.63 5.84 40.38
N ARG A 291 -1.95 6.70 41.36
CA ARG A 291 -3.34 7.02 41.70
C ARG A 291 -3.96 7.88 40.60
N VAL A 292 -5.06 7.42 40.03
CA VAL A 292 -5.82 8.09 38.97
C VAL A 292 -7.31 8.04 39.30
N PHE A 293 -8.14 8.79 38.57
CA PHE A 293 -9.58 8.55 38.56
C PHE A 293 -9.93 7.74 37.32
N ALA A 294 -10.80 6.75 37.49
CA ALA A 294 -11.34 5.92 36.42
C ALA A 294 -12.81 6.31 36.20
N GLU A 295 -13.17 6.57 34.95
CA GLU A 295 -14.54 6.81 34.50
C GLU A 295 -14.93 5.69 33.53
N PHE A 296 -16.05 5.02 33.80
CA PHE A 296 -16.48 3.85 33.04
C PHE A 296 -17.47 4.25 31.94
N ASP A 297 -17.14 3.91 30.70
CA ASP A 297 -17.99 4.16 29.53
C ASP A 297 -17.94 2.97 28.57
N GLY A 298 -19.02 2.19 28.50
CA GLY A 298 -19.27 1.23 27.42
C GLY A 298 -18.15 0.23 27.12
N GLY A 299 -17.56 -0.39 28.15
CA GLY A 299 -16.45 -1.36 27.99
C GLY A 299 -15.06 -0.71 27.85
N VAL A 300 -14.95 0.58 28.17
CA VAL A 300 -13.68 1.32 28.23
C VAL A 300 -13.57 2.03 29.58
N VAL A 301 -12.36 2.08 30.12
CA VAL A 301 -12.01 2.88 31.30
C VAL A 301 -11.26 4.12 30.84
N ARG A 302 -11.87 5.29 31.01
CA ARG A 302 -11.20 6.57 30.82
C ARG A 302 -10.40 6.92 32.06
N LEU A 303 -9.12 7.19 31.87
CA LEU A 303 -8.19 7.55 32.94
C LEU A 303 -8.11 9.08 33.02
N CYS A 304 -8.40 9.63 34.19
CA CYS A 304 -8.35 11.07 34.46
C CYS A 304 -7.25 11.38 35.48
N HIS A 305 -6.51 12.47 35.27
CA HIS A 305 -5.59 12.98 36.28
C HIS A 305 -6.37 13.72 37.38
N ARG A 306 -5.94 13.52 38.64
CA ARG A 306 -6.47 14.25 39.80
C ARG A 306 -6.24 15.76 39.69
N ALA A 307 -5.12 16.18 39.11
CA ALA A 307 -4.71 17.58 39.03
C ALA A 307 -5.37 18.38 37.88
N THR A 308 -5.76 17.75 36.76
CA THR A 308 -6.21 18.46 35.55
C THR A 308 -7.73 18.55 35.42
N GLY A 309 -8.45 18.75 36.52
CA GLY A 309 -9.90 18.98 36.50
C GLY A 309 -10.72 17.85 35.88
N GLY A 310 -10.23 16.61 35.93
CA GLY A 310 -10.98 15.44 35.45
C GLY A 310 -11.01 15.24 33.93
N ARG A 311 -10.19 15.95 33.15
CA ARG A 311 -10.03 15.62 31.72
C ARG A 311 -9.36 14.25 31.57
N PRO A 312 -9.96 13.34 30.80
CA PRO A 312 -9.37 12.02 30.57
C PRO A 312 -8.17 12.11 29.64
N PHE A 313 -7.05 11.51 30.04
CA PHE A 313 -5.78 11.49 29.30
C PHE A 313 -5.55 10.19 28.52
N GLY A 314 -6.36 9.15 28.76
CA GLY A 314 -6.27 7.89 28.02
C GLY A 314 -7.43 6.94 28.29
N GLU A 315 -7.56 5.93 27.45
CA GLU A 315 -8.62 4.93 27.47
C GLU A 315 -8.04 3.51 27.50
N VAL A 316 -8.46 2.70 28.48
CA VAL A 316 -8.12 1.28 28.58
C VAL A 316 -9.36 0.46 28.20
N PRO A 317 -9.38 -0.21 27.04
CA PRO A 317 -10.48 -1.11 26.70
C PRO A 317 -10.49 -2.32 27.64
N ILE A 318 -11.60 -2.60 28.30
CA ILE A 318 -11.76 -3.67 29.30
C ILE A 318 -12.79 -4.71 28.84
N ARG A 319 -12.97 -5.80 29.61
CA ARG A 319 -14.03 -6.78 29.31
C ARG A 319 -15.39 -6.23 29.82
N PRO A 320 -16.51 -6.42 29.08
CA PRO A 320 -17.85 -6.09 29.55
C PRO A 320 -18.20 -6.81 30.85
N GLU A 321 -17.71 -8.04 31.00
CA GLU A 321 -17.82 -8.89 32.20
C GLU A 321 -17.19 -8.25 33.46
N ASP A 322 -16.37 -7.21 33.31
CA ASP A 322 -15.82 -6.48 34.45
C ASP A 322 -16.89 -5.64 35.18
N GLY A 323 -18.06 -5.40 34.56
CA GLY A 323 -19.35 -5.18 35.24
C GLY A 323 -19.47 -3.93 36.13
N LEU A 324 -18.71 -2.87 35.87
CA LEU A 324 -18.76 -1.65 36.68
C LEU A 324 -19.83 -0.67 36.16
N PRO A 325 -20.59 -0.01 37.06
CA PRO A 325 -21.64 0.92 36.68
C PRO A 325 -21.06 2.10 35.89
N VAL A 326 -21.74 2.47 34.82
CA VAL A 326 -21.36 3.55 33.90
C VAL A 326 -21.52 4.91 34.57
N GLY A 327 -20.61 5.85 34.29
CA GLY A 327 -20.81 7.28 34.56
C GLY A 327 -20.27 7.80 35.90
N GLU A 328 -19.90 6.94 36.86
CA GLU A 328 -19.32 7.40 38.12
C GLU A 328 -17.78 7.39 38.08
N ARG A 329 -17.16 8.52 38.46
CA ARG A 329 -15.71 8.62 38.61
C ARG A 329 -15.27 7.99 39.93
N ARG A 330 -14.34 7.05 39.85
CA ARG A 330 -13.85 6.30 41.02
C ARG A 330 -12.35 6.41 41.18
N PRO A 331 -11.83 6.47 42.43
CA PRO A 331 -10.40 6.40 42.67
C PRO A 331 -9.88 5.03 42.21
N ALA A 332 -8.73 5.04 41.53
CA ALA A 332 -8.16 3.86 40.90
C ALA A 332 -6.63 3.87 40.99
N LEU A 333 -6.04 2.67 40.92
CA LEU A 333 -4.59 2.48 40.78
C LEU A 333 -4.29 2.03 39.36
N LEU A 334 -3.57 2.86 38.62
CA LEU A 334 -3.04 2.52 37.30
C LEU A 334 -1.70 1.79 37.47
N HIS A 335 -1.60 0.57 36.94
CA HIS A 335 -0.34 -0.16 36.81
C HIS A 335 0.20 0.03 35.39
N GLY A 336 1.39 0.62 35.26
CA GLY A 336 2.06 0.89 34.00
C GLY A 336 2.29 2.37 33.70
N VAL A 337 3.14 2.64 32.71
CA VAL A 337 3.36 4.01 32.22
C VAL A 337 2.26 4.36 31.21
N PRO A 338 1.49 5.45 31.41
CA PRO A 338 0.39 5.83 30.53
C PRO A 338 0.87 6.39 29.19
N VAL A 339 1.46 5.54 28.36
CA VAL A 339 1.89 5.86 26.99
C VAL A 339 0.97 5.14 26.03
N HIS A 340 0.43 5.87 25.06
CA HIS A 340 -0.40 5.29 24.01
C HIS A 340 0.32 4.12 23.31
N GLY A 341 -0.37 3.01 23.13
CA GLY A 341 0.19 1.79 22.54
C GLY A 341 0.95 0.89 23.52
N ARG A 342 1.08 1.26 24.80
CA ARG A 342 1.59 0.37 25.85
C ARG A 342 0.45 -0.22 26.68
N TRP A 343 0.68 -1.41 27.22
CA TRP A 343 -0.27 -2.04 28.13
C TRP A 343 -0.27 -1.32 29.48
N CYS A 344 -1.47 -1.11 30.00
CA CYS A 344 -1.72 -0.70 31.36
C CYS A 344 -2.90 -1.53 31.88
N THR A 345 -2.97 -1.73 33.20
CA THR A 345 -4.18 -2.22 33.85
C THR A 345 -4.56 -1.27 34.99
N VAL A 346 -5.82 -1.32 35.38
CA VAL A 346 -6.42 -0.43 36.37
C VAL A 346 -7.04 -1.28 37.45
N THR A 347 -6.75 -0.96 38.70
CA THR A 347 -7.37 -1.57 39.88
C THR A 347 -8.34 -0.56 40.49
N VAL A 348 -9.62 -0.91 40.55
CA VAL A 348 -10.70 -0.08 41.11
C VAL A 348 -11.40 -0.85 42.22
N ASN A 349 -11.50 -0.25 43.40
CA ASN A 349 -12.07 -0.89 44.60
C ASN A 349 -11.49 -2.29 44.86
N GLY A 350 -10.17 -2.45 44.73
CA GLY A 350 -9.47 -3.73 44.93
C GLY A 350 -9.58 -4.73 43.77
N ARG A 351 -10.40 -4.46 42.73
CA ARG A 351 -10.55 -5.33 41.56
C ARG A 351 -9.71 -4.85 40.39
N THR A 352 -8.78 -5.68 39.92
CA THR A 352 -7.97 -5.39 38.72
C THR A 352 -8.72 -5.77 37.45
N LEU A 353 -8.84 -4.82 36.54
CA LEU A 353 -9.60 -4.96 35.30
C LEU A 353 -8.77 -5.62 34.20
N SER A 354 -9.43 -6.37 33.30
CA SER A 354 -8.72 -7.11 32.25
C SER A 354 -8.63 -6.32 30.95
N PRO A 355 -7.45 -5.75 30.60
CA PRO A 355 -7.33 -4.96 29.40
C PRO A 355 -7.43 -5.87 28.16
N ARG A 356 -8.18 -5.42 27.16
CA ARG A 356 -8.31 -6.08 25.85
C ARG A 356 -7.32 -5.52 24.82
N ALA A 357 -6.82 -4.32 25.04
CA ALA A 357 -5.87 -3.67 24.15
C ALA A 357 -4.95 -2.73 24.94
N PRO A 358 -3.80 -2.32 24.36
CA PRO A 358 -2.97 -1.25 24.90
C PRO A 358 -3.76 0.05 25.10
N LEU A 359 -3.26 0.91 26.00
CA LEU A 359 -3.82 2.23 26.28
C LEU A 359 -3.98 3.03 24.98
N ARG A 360 -5.16 3.62 24.79
CA ARG A 360 -5.51 4.47 23.65
C ARG A 360 -5.57 5.92 24.09
N ALA A 361 -5.38 6.83 23.13
CA ALA A 361 -5.72 8.23 23.35
C ALA A 361 -7.22 8.34 23.60
N THR A 362 -7.61 9.23 24.51
CA THR A 362 -9.02 9.48 24.76
C THR A 362 -9.70 9.97 23.51
N ALA A 363 -10.86 9.39 23.18
CA ALA A 363 -11.68 9.95 22.12
C ALA A 363 -12.21 11.31 22.59
N THR A 364 -12.00 12.36 21.81
CA THR A 364 -12.72 13.61 22.05
C THR A 364 -14.22 13.32 21.98
N PRO A 365 -15.03 13.87 22.90
CA PRO A 365 -16.48 13.76 22.82
C PRO A 365 -16.90 14.20 21.43
N ARG A 366 -17.71 13.38 20.77
CA ARG A 366 -18.24 13.71 19.45
C ARG A 366 -18.96 15.07 19.60
N PRO A 367 -18.65 16.10 18.81
CA PRO A 367 -19.55 17.25 18.75
C PRO A 367 -20.93 16.69 18.45
N ALA A 368 -21.95 17.13 19.21
CA ALA A 368 -23.32 16.73 18.99
C ALA A 368 -23.59 16.89 17.48
N ARG A 369 -23.93 15.79 16.80
CA ARG A 369 -24.30 15.85 15.39
C ARG A 369 -25.43 16.85 15.30
N ASP A 370 -25.19 17.95 14.62
CA ASP A 370 -26.25 18.89 14.32
C ASP A 370 -27.32 18.13 13.53
N ARG A 371 -28.59 18.41 13.80
CA ARG A 371 -29.74 17.63 13.31
C ARG A 371 -29.84 17.56 11.78
N THR A 372 -29.02 18.34 11.06
CA THR A 372 -28.96 18.43 9.60
C THR A 372 -28.21 17.28 8.94
N GLY A 373 -27.50 16.41 9.68
CA GLY A 373 -27.06 15.10 9.19
C GLY A 373 -26.00 15.08 8.07
N ALA A 374 -25.63 16.23 7.51
CA ALA A 374 -24.54 16.34 6.54
C ALA A 374 -23.19 16.34 7.28
N PRO A 375 -22.24 15.46 6.90
CA PRO A 375 -20.87 15.61 7.37
C PRO A 375 -20.31 16.94 6.85
N ASP A 376 -19.86 17.82 7.74
CA ASP A 376 -19.06 18.99 7.37
C ASP A 376 -17.81 18.49 6.63
N TRP A 377 -17.85 18.61 5.29
CA TRP A 377 -16.67 18.40 4.50
C TRP A 377 -15.67 19.50 4.87
N PRO A 378 -14.39 19.17 5.09
CA PRO A 378 -13.40 20.19 5.33
C PRO A 378 -13.39 21.12 4.12
N THR A 379 -13.76 22.38 4.32
CA THR A 379 -13.54 23.42 3.32
C THR A 379 -12.05 23.41 2.99
N LEU A 380 -11.75 23.12 1.72
CA LEU A 380 -10.41 23.24 1.18
C LEU A 380 -10.05 24.72 1.18
N THR A 381 -8.84 25.06 1.63
CA THR A 381 -8.37 26.42 1.39
C THR A 381 -8.17 26.60 -0.12
N PRO A 382 -8.34 27.81 -0.68
CA PRO A 382 -8.12 28.05 -2.11
C PRO A 382 -6.75 27.54 -2.59
N LEU A 383 -5.74 27.60 -1.71
CA LEU A 383 -4.38 27.10 -1.98
C LEU A 383 -4.31 25.56 -2.03
N GLU A 384 -5.09 24.86 -1.21
CA GLU A 384 -5.23 23.38 -1.29
C GLU A 384 -5.99 22.97 -2.56
N VAL A 385 -7.00 23.75 -3.00
CA VAL A 385 -7.70 23.53 -4.28
C VAL A 385 -6.77 23.71 -5.46
N VAL A 386 -6.05 24.84 -5.51
CA VAL A 386 -5.10 25.16 -6.59
C VAL A 386 -3.97 24.14 -6.64
N GLY A 387 -3.38 23.76 -5.51
CA GLY A 387 -2.32 22.74 -5.45
C GLY A 387 -2.81 21.36 -5.91
N THR A 388 -4.06 21.01 -5.58
CA THR A 388 -4.68 19.75 -6.03
C THR A 388 -4.94 19.77 -7.54
N ALA A 389 -5.53 20.85 -8.06
CA ALA A 389 -5.79 21.01 -9.49
C ALA A 389 -4.49 21.01 -10.29
N ALA A 390 -3.44 21.69 -9.81
CA ALA A 390 -2.12 21.70 -10.42
C ALA A 390 -1.47 20.31 -10.44
N ALA A 391 -1.57 19.54 -9.35
CA ALA A 391 -1.05 18.17 -9.30
C ALA A 391 -1.80 17.22 -10.26
N VAL A 392 -3.13 17.37 -10.36
CA VAL A 392 -3.95 16.61 -11.32
C VAL A 392 -3.58 16.97 -12.76
N LEU A 393 -3.48 18.26 -13.08
CA LEU A 393 -3.08 18.72 -14.41
C LEU A 393 -1.66 18.29 -14.77
N ALA A 394 -0.70 18.39 -13.84
CA ALA A 394 0.66 17.94 -14.07
C ALA A 394 0.73 16.43 -14.32
N ALA A 395 -0.01 15.61 -13.55
CA ALA A 395 -0.09 14.18 -13.80
C ALA A 395 -0.74 13.86 -15.16
N ILE A 396 -1.81 14.57 -15.55
CA ILE A 396 -2.43 14.41 -16.87
C ILE A 396 -1.44 14.77 -17.98
N VAL A 397 -0.76 15.91 -17.89
CA VAL A 397 0.22 16.35 -18.90
C VAL A 397 1.39 15.39 -19.00
N VAL A 398 1.96 14.95 -17.87
CA VAL A 398 3.04 13.94 -17.85
C VAL A 398 2.54 12.61 -18.40
N GLY A 399 1.31 12.23 -18.08
CA GLY A 399 0.65 11.04 -18.62
C GLY A 399 0.50 11.10 -20.12
N ILE A 400 0.02 12.20 -20.69
CA ILE A 400 -0.08 12.40 -22.14
C ILE A 400 1.31 12.31 -22.79
N GLN A 401 2.31 13.01 -22.24
CA GLN A 401 3.65 13.04 -22.82
C GLN A 401 4.37 11.70 -22.77
N ARG A 402 4.05 10.85 -21.80
CA ARG A 402 4.67 9.53 -21.61
C ARG A 402 3.77 8.37 -22.04
N ALA A 403 2.53 8.65 -22.46
CA ALA A 403 1.53 7.64 -22.80
C ALA A 403 2.04 6.72 -23.89
N GLY A 404 2.58 7.26 -24.98
CA GLY A 404 3.11 6.49 -26.10
C GLY A 404 4.19 5.49 -25.66
N THR A 405 5.16 5.95 -24.87
CA THR A 405 6.29 5.12 -24.38
C THR A 405 5.84 4.07 -23.37
N ILE A 406 4.87 4.40 -22.52
CA ILE A 406 4.33 3.46 -21.52
C ILE A 406 3.44 2.42 -22.21
N LEU A 407 2.60 2.84 -23.16
CA LEU A 407 1.73 1.92 -23.89
C LEU A 407 2.56 1.00 -24.78
N SER A 408 3.55 1.53 -25.52
CA SER A 408 4.43 0.72 -26.36
C SER A 408 5.17 -0.31 -25.50
N GLY A 409 5.80 0.13 -24.40
CA GLY A 409 6.49 -0.80 -23.49
C GLY A 409 5.56 -1.82 -22.84
N LEU A 410 4.29 -1.46 -22.53
CA LEU A 410 3.31 -2.39 -21.99
C LEU A 410 2.82 -3.40 -23.05
N PHE A 411 2.63 -2.96 -24.29
CA PHE A 411 2.29 -3.82 -25.41
C PHE A 411 3.45 -4.77 -25.74
N ASP A 412 4.69 -4.27 -25.79
CA ASP A 412 5.89 -5.10 -25.99
C ASP A 412 6.05 -6.16 -24.89
N LEU A 413 5.66 -5.84 -23.65
CA LEU A 413 5.72 -6.77 -22.52
C LEU A 413 4.62 -7.84 -22.54
N LEU A 414 3.47 -7.55 -23.18
CA LEU A 414 2.26 -8.37 -23.12
C LEU A 414 1.88 -9.00 -24.47
N CYS A 415 2.56 -8.60 -25.54
CA CYS A 415 2.34 -9.06 -26.90
C CYS A 415 3.65 -9.45 -27.55
N THR A 416 3.70 -10.66 -28.10
CA THR A 416 4.73 -11.03 -29.06
C THR A 416 4.29 -10.60 -30.46
N THR A 417 5.20 -10.58 -31.42
CA THR A 417 4.96 -10.18 -32.83
C THR A 417 3.72 -10.83 -33.48
N ASP A 418 3.29 -12.00 -32.98
CA ASP A 418 2.20 -12.77 -33.58
C ASP A 418 0.97 -12.94 -32.66
N ARG A 419 1.08 -12.69 -31.35
CA ARG A 419 -0.01 -12.89 -30.38
C ARG A 419 0.12 -11.97 -29.17
N CYS A 420 -0.91 -11.15 -28.92
CA CYS A 420 -1.13 -10.55 -27.63
C CYS A 420 -1.69 -11.58 -26.64
N GLN A 421 -1.17 -11.65 -25.41
CA GLN A 421 -1.85 -12.38 -24.34
C GLN A 421 -3.05 -11.54 -23.87
N PRO A 422 -4.30 -11.92 -24.20
CA PRO A 422 -5.49 -11.13 -23.84
C PRO A 422 -5.64 -11.02 -22.32
N VAL A 423 -5.15 -12.02 -21.59
CA VAL A 423 -5.09 -12.05 -20.12
C VAL A 423 -4.21 -10.91 -19.58
N GLY A 424 -2.99 -10.77 -20.12
CA GLY A 424 -2.04 -9.75 -19.67
C GLY A 424 -2.59 -8.34 -19.87
N LEU A 425 -3.18 -8.09 -21.04
CA LEU A 425 -3.83 -6.82 -21.36
C LEU A 425 -5.06 -6.56 -20.47
N ALA A 426 -5.90 -7.57 -20.22
CA ALA A 426 -7.05 -7.43 -19.33
C ALA A 426 -6.62 -7.13 -17.87
N VAL A 427 -5.56 -7.78 -17.39
CA VAL A 427 -5.00 -7.54 -16.05
C VAL A 427 -4.37 -6.15 -15.95
N ALA A 428 -3.65 -5.70 -16.98
CA ALA A 428 -3.07 -4.35 -17.00
C ALA A 428 -4.14 -3.25 -17.04
N GLY A 429 -5.18 -3.42 -17.86
CA GLY A 429 -6.33 -2.52 -17.88
C GLY A 429 -7.07 -2.49 -16.53
N TRP A 430 -7.22 -3.66 -15.89
CA TRP A 430 -7.84 -3.75 -14.57
C TRP A 430 -6.97 -3.15 -13.45
N THR A 431 -5.65 -3.35 -13.44
CA THR A 431 -4.79 -2.77 -12.38
C THR A 431 -4.71 -1.26 -12.49
N ALA A 432 -4.70 -0.71 -13.72
CA ALA A 432 -4.70 0.73 -13.96
C ALA A 432 -5.99 1.41 -13.49
N VAL A 433 -7.16 0.80 -13.75
CA VAL A 433 -8.48 1.42 -13.51
C VAL A 433 -9.25 0.77 -12.35
N GLY A 434 -9.43 -0.55 -12.40
CA GLY A 434 -10.12 -1.31 -11.36
C GLY A 434 -9.37 -1.31 -10.02
N GLY A 435 -8.06 -1.53 -10.02
CA GLY A 435 -7.22 -1.56 -8.82
C GLY A 435 -7.15 -0.20 -8.10
N THR A 436 -7.02 0.88 -8.86
CA THR A 436 -7.04 2.27 -8.34
C THR A 436 -8.42 2.64 -7.79
N MET A 437 -9.49 2.19 -8.42
CA MET A 437 -10.88 2.33 -7.94
C MET A 437 -11.16 1.52 -6.67
N VAL A 438 -10.72 0.26 -6.59
CA VAL A 438 -10.81 -0.57 -5.37
C VAL A 438 -10.07 0.09 -4.22
N LEU A 439 -8.86 0.60 -4.49
CA LEU A 439 -8.06 1.33 -3.51
C LEU A 439 -8.79 2.60 -3.06
N ALA A 440 -9.36 3.39 -3.99
CA ALA A 440 -10.18 4.55 -3.69
C ALA A 440 -11.40 4.20 -2.83
N GLY A 441 -12.09 3.11 -3.15
CA GLY A 441 -13.26 2.62 -2.43
C GLY A 441 -12.91 2.11 -1.03
N LEU A 442 -11.79 1.38 -0.87
CA LEU A 442 -11.27 0.95 0.43
C LEU A 442 -10.83 2.13 1.28
N LEU A 443 -10.17 3.12 0.67
CA LEU A 443 -9.81 4.38 1.31
C LEU A 443 -11.06 5.16 1.72
N TYR A 444 -12.07 5.27 0.86
CA TYR A 444 -13.35 5.91 1.17
C TYR A 444 -14.12 5.19 2.29
N ARG A 445 -14.09 3.85 2.30
CA ARG A 445 -14.76 3.02 3.30
C ARG A 445 -14.11 3.08 4.67
N HIS A 446 -12.77 3.08 4.71
CA HIS A 446 -12.01 2.99 5.94
C HIS A 446 -11.51 4.34 6.45
N ALA A 447 -11.42 5.35 5.59
CA ALA A 447 -11.21 6.73 6.01
C ALA A 447 -12.58 7.38 6.28
N ARG A 448 -12.75 7.97 7.47
CA ARG A 448 -13.91 8.84 7.69
C ARG A 448 -13.79 10.10 6.81
N PRO A 449 -14.92 10.69 6.36
CA PRO A 449 -14.90 11.93 5.60
C PRO A 449 -14.01 12.96 6.30
N GLY A 450 -12.98 13.42 5.58
CA GLY A 450 -11.90 14.25 6.11
C GLY A 450 -10.79 14.44 5.08
N ARG A 451 -9.92 15.44 5.29
CA ARG A 451 -8.85 15.82 4.34
C ARG A 451 -7.97 14.65 3.85
N PRO A 452 -7.54 13.67 4.66
CA PRO A 452 -6.74 12.55 4.15
C PRO A 452 -7.54 11.58 3.29
N ALA A 453 -8.84 11.39 3.55
CA ALA A 453 -9.71 10.61 2.67
C ALA A 453 -9.84 11.32 1.33
N LEU A 454 -10.03 12.64 1.37
CA LEU A 454 -10.10 13.49 0.19
C LEU A 454 -8.78 13.47 -0.61
N TYR A 455 -7.61 13.65 0.01
CA TYR A 455 -6.33 13.59 -0.70
C TYR A 455 -6.02 12.21 -1.26
N ALA A 456 -6.41 11.14 -0.58
CA ALA A 456 -6.24 9.79 -1.08
C ALA A 456 -7.21 9.51 -2.25
N LEU A 457 -8.42 10.05 -2.19
CA LEU A 457 -9.41 9.98 -3.27
C LEU A 457 -9.00 10.83 -4.47
N VAL A 458 -8.43 12.02 -4.23
CA VAL A 458 -7.77 12.86 -5.24
C VAL A 458 -6.62 12.09 -5.87
N GLY A 459 -5.73 11.46 -5.10
CA GLY A 459 -4.65 10.65 -5.63
C GLY A 459 -5.15 9.48 -6.49
N CYS A 460 -6.27 8.85 -6.11
CA CYS A 460 -6.90 7.83 -6.93
C CYS A 460 -7.55 8.40 -8.20
N VAL A 461 -8.17 9.59 -8.14
CA VAL A 461 -8.71 10.29 -9.31
C VAL A 461 -7.58 10.72 -10.25
N VAL A 462 -6.43 11.15 -9.72
CA VAL A 462 -5.23 11.47 -10.48
C VAL A 462 -4.67 10.23 -11.18
N LEU A 463 -4.55 9.12 -10.47
CA LEU A 463 -4.11 7.84 -11.03
C LEU A 463 -5.10 7.30 -12.08
N LEU A 464 -6.40 7.44 -11.83
CA LEU A 464 -7.46 7.07 -12.77
C LEU A 464 -7.38 7.94 -14.03
N ALA A 465 -7.27 9.27 -13.87
CA ALA A 465 -7.14 10.20 -14.99
C ALA A 465 -5.85 9.92 -15.77
N PHE A 466 -4.73 9.67 -15.10
CA PHE A 466 -3.47 9.24 -15.73
C PHE A 466 -3.66 7.95 -16.54
N GLY A 467 -4.24 6.90 -15.93
CA GLY A 467 -4.50 5.63 -16.60
C GLY A 467 -5.41 5.79 -17.82
N LEU A 468 -6.55 6.49 -17.67
CA LEU A 468 -7.47 6.79 -18.76
C LEU A 468 -6.80 7.62 -19.86
N THR A 469 -5.97 8.59 -19.51
CA THR A 469 -5.31 9.45 -20.50
C THR A 469 -4.23 8.70 -21.27
N VAL A 470 -3.45 7.85 -20.59
CA VAL A 470 -2.49 6.93 -21.24
C VAL A 470 -3.23 6.01 -22.24
N LEU A 471 -4.42 5.53 -21.86
CA LEU A 471 -5.24 4.63 -22.68
C LEU A 471 -5.95 5.30 -23.87
N PHE A 472 -6.46 6.52 -23.70
CA PHE A 472 -7.24 7.21 -24.74
C PHE A 472 -6.40 8.13 -25.63
N ALA A 473 -5.28 8.68 -25.14
CA ALA A 473 -4.37 9.50 -25.96
C ALA A 473 -3.47 8.65 -26.87
N GLY A 474 -3.26 7.37 -26.54
CA GLY A 474 -2.51 6.43 -27.38
C GLY A 474 -3.28 5.87 -28.59
N GLY A 475 -4.56 6.24 -28.77
CA GLY A 475 -5.38 5.85 -29.91
C GLY A 475 -5.80 7.07 -30.73
N GLY A 476 -4.91 7.59 -31.56
CA GLY A 476 -5.28 8.63 -32.53
C GLY A 476 -6.29 8.07 -33.56
N PRO A 477 -7.20 8.89 -34.10
CA PRO A 477 -8.27 8.45 -35.01
C PRO A 477 -7.79 7.93 -36.39
N ALA A 478 -6.49 7.70 -36.58
CA ALA A 478 -5.89 7.35 -37.86
C ALA A 478 -4.99 6.09 -37.84
N GLU A 479 -4.78 5.43 -36.69
CA GLU A 479 -3.97 4.21 -36.62
C GLU A 479 -4.85 3.02 -36.23
N ASP A 480 -4.76 1.94 -37.02
CA ASP A 480 -5.43 0.67 -36.73
C ASP A 480 -5.00 0.18 -35.34
N LEU A 481 -5.97 0.10 -34.41
CA LEU A 481 -5.69 -0.35 -33.05
C LEU A 481 -5.03 -1.73 -33.05
N PRO A 482 -3.95 -1.95 -32.27
CA PRO A 482 -3.24 -3.22 -32.25
C PRO A 482 -4.19 -4.38 -31.87
N PRO A 483 -4.05 -5.55 -32.52
CA PRO A 483 -4.88 -6.72 -32.24
C PRO A 483 -4.74 -7.12 -30.76
N GLY A 484 -5.83 -6.99 -29.99
CA GLY A 484 -5.82 -7.24 -28.54
C GLY A 484 -6.26 -6.04 -27.70
N ALA A 485 -6.35 -4.84 -28.28
CA ALA A 485 -6.90 -3.66 -27.60
C ALA A 485 -8.31 -3.93 -27.02
N GLY A 486 -9.11 -4.80 -27.63
CA GLY A 486 -10.40 -5.24 -27.10
C GLY A 486 -10.33 -5.88 -25.70
N ALA A 487 -9.28 -6.66 -25.40
CA ALA A 487 -9.11 -7.29 -24.08
C ALA A 487 -8.74 -6.28 -22.98
N LEU A 488 -7.94 -5.26 -23.33
CA LEU A 488 -7.63 -4.10 -22.49
C LEU A 488 -8.92 -3.32 -22.15
N HIS A 489 -9.79 -3.11 -23.15
CA HIS A 489 -11.10 -2.48 -22.98
C HIS A 489 -12.07 -3.35 -22.14
N VAL A 490 -12.01 -4.68 -22.25
CA VAL A 490 -12.79 -5.60 -21.41
C VAL A 490 -12.36 -5.54 -19.95
N GLY A 491 -11.04 -5.54 -19.67
CA GLY A 491 -10.51 -5.32 -18.31
C GLY A 491 -10.95 -3.98 -17.71
N LEU A 492 -11.02 -2.94 -18.55
CA LEU A 492 -11.49 -1.61 -18.20
C LEU A 492 -12.99 -1.56 -17.90
N LEU A 493 -13.82 -2.14 -18.77
CA LEU A 493 -15.26 -2.28 -18.56
C LEU A 493 -15.58 -3.12 -17.32
N ALA A 494 -14.83 -4.19 -17.07
CA ALA A 494 -14.95 -5.00 -15.86
C ALA A 494 -14.56 -4.22 -14.59
N GLY A 495 -13.60 -3.31 -14.68
CA GLY A 495 -13.23 -2.38 -13.61
C GLY A 495 -14.28 -1.28 -13.35
N LEU A 496 -14.96 -0.81 -14.40
CA LEU A 496 -15.99 0.23 -14.33
C LEU A 496 -17.40 -0.30 -13.98
N ALA A 497 -17.72 -1.55 -14.32
CA ALA A 497 -19.04 -2.15 -14.08
C ALA A 497 -19.55 -2.06 -12.63
N PRO A 498 -18.71 -2.22 -11.58
CA PRO A 498 -19.16 -2.05 -10.19
C PRO A 498 -19.62 -0.63 -9.84
N LEU A 499 -19.11 0.41 -10.53
CA LEU A 499 -19.57 1.80 -10.37
C LEU A 499 -20.95 2.00 -10.96
N LEU A 500 -21.19 1.45 -12.16
CA LEU A 500 -22.48 1.57 -12.85
C LEU A 500 -23.56 0.82 -12.08
N ILE A 501 -23.26 -0.41 -11.63
CA ILE A 501 -24.19 -1.22 -10.83
C ILE A 501 -24.42 -0.57 -9.45
N GLY A 502 -23.38 -0.01 -8.82
CA GLY A 502 -23.48 0.69 -7.54
C GLY A 502 -24.23 2.04 -7.61
N GLY A 503 -24.18 2.74 -8.75
CA GLY A 503 -24.84 4.03 -8.96
C GLY A 503 -26.32 3.94 -9.33
N ILE A 504 -26.76 2.84 -9.94
CA ILE A 504 -28.16 2.63 -10.37
C ILE A 504 -29.04 2.11 -9.22
N ALA A 505 -28.45 1.56 -8.16
CA ALA A 505 -29.16 1.17 -6.95
C ALA A 505 -29.62 2.41 -6.15
N ARG A 506 -30.63 3.12 -6.64
CA ARG A 506 -31.39 4.09 -5.84
C ARG A 506 -31.94 3.34 -4.63
N PRO A 507 -31.66 3.78 -3.39
CA PRO A 507 -32.37 3.23 -2.25
C PRO A 507 -33.87 3.43 -2.50
N PRO A 508 -34.71 2.40 -2.29
CA PRO A 508 -36.15 2.54 -2.45
C PRO A 508 -36.59 3.75 -1.63
N ALA A 509 -37.35 4.65 -2.27
CA ALA A 509 -37.86 5.84 -1.62
C ALA A 509 -38.56 5.42 -0.33
N ALA A 510 -38.02 5.87 0.81
CA ALA A 510 -38.57 5.50 2.10
C ALA A 510 -40.05 5.92 2.13
N PRO A 511 -40.99 5.01 2.43
CA PRO A 511 -42.39 5.38 2.56
C PRO A 511 -42.53 6.46 3.64
N ALA A 512 -43.37 7.46 3.35
CA ALA A 512 -43.60 8.60 4.22
C ALA A 512 -43.85 8.15 5.68
N PRO A 513 -43.28 8.86 6.67
CA PRO A 513 -43.26 8.39 8.05
C PRO A 513 -44.69 8.32 8.61
N ARG A 514 -45.23 7.09 8.74
CA ARG A 514 -46.42 6.84 9.55
C ARG A 514 -46.03 7.02 11.02
N ARG A 515 -46.66 8.02 11.66
CA ARG A 515 -46.59 8.27 13.11
C ARG A 515 -47.11 7.06 13.88
N GLY A 516 -46.23 6.18 14.32
CA GLY A 516 -46.57 5.10 15.24
C GLY A 516 -45.35 4.25 15.57
N ARG A 517 -44.83 4.39 16.80
CA ARG A 517 -43.77 3.58 17.43
C ARG A 517 -42.56 3.25 16.53
N GLN A 518 -41.59 4.17 16.52
CA GLN A 518 -40.27 3.97 15.90
C GLN A 518 -39.43 2.92 16.65
N GLN A 519 -39.50 1.66 16.23
CA GLN A 519 -38.30 0.84 16.18
C GLN A 519 -37.51 1.32 14.98
N ALA A 520 -36.45 2.10 15.24
CA ALA A 520 -35.52 2.52 14.21
C ALA A 520 -34.81 1.28 13.64
N GLU A 521 -35.37 0.72 12.58
CA GLU A 521 -34.69 -0.26 11.75
C GLU A 521 -33.44 0.41 11.18
N ARG A 522 -32.30 0.12 11.82
CA ARG A 522 -30.99 0.63 11.43
C ARG A 522 -30.64 0.04 10.07
N THR A 523 -30.97 0.74 8.99
CA THR A 523 -30.37 0.52 7.69
C THR A 523 -28.87 0.78 7.83
N ASP A 524 -28.09 -0.30 7.85
CA ASP A 524 -26.63 -0.26 8.00
C ASP A 524 -26.00 0.28 6.69
N PRO A 525 -25.47 1.51 6.67
CA PRO A 525 -24.97 2.15 5.45
C PRO A 525 -23.73 1.46 4.85
N GLY A 526 -23.20 0.43 5.52
CA GLY A 526 -22.04 -0.35 5.06
C GLY A 526 -22.34 -1.53 4.13
N ARG A 527 -23.61 -1.96 3.98
CA ARG A 527 -23.99 -3.10 3.13
C ARG A 527 -23.70 -2.92 1.62
N PRO A 528 -24.01 -1.79 0.96
CA PRO A 528 -23.78 -1.65 -0.49
C PRO A 528 -22.29 -1.67 -0.85
N LEU A 529 -21.42 -1.10 -0.02
CA LEU A 529 -19.96 -1.11 -0.22
C LEU A 529 -19.31 -2.48 0.04
N LEU A 530 -19.92 -3.33 0.87
CA LEU A 530 -19.50 -4.74 1.03
C LEU A 530 -19.81 -5.55 -0.22
N LEU A 531 -21.00 -5.35 -0.81
CA LEU A 531 -21.40 -5.99 -2.05
C LEU A 531 -20.51 -5.58 -3.22
N VAL A 532 -20.11 -4.31 -3.32
CA VAL A 532 -19.17 -3.83 -4.35
C VAL A 532 -17.78 -4.45 -4.20
N ASN A 533 -17.22 -4.51 -2.98
CA ASN A 533 -15.90 -5.12 -2.75
C ASN A 533 -15.91 -6.65 -2.96
N ILE A 534 -17.00 -7.33 -2.57
CA ILE A 534 -17.18 -8.76 -2.85
C ILE A 534 -17.32 -8.97 -4.36
N GLY A 535 -18.09 -8.12 -5.05
CA GLY A 535 -18.21 -8.12 -6.50
C GLY A 535 -16.86 -8.00 -7.18
N GLN A 536 -16.05 -6.99 -6.83
CA GLN A 536 -14.70 -6.79 -7.38
C GLN A 536 -13.75 -7.95 -7.07
N GLY A 537 -13.82 -8.54 -5.87
CA GLY A 537 -13.05 -9.73 -5.51
C GLY A 537 -13.45 -10.96 -6.34
N VAL A 538 -14.76 -11.17 -6.55
CA VAL A 538 -15.29 -12.24 -7.40
C VAL A 538 -14.90 -12.01 -8.86
N THR A 539 -14.96 -10.78 -9.37
CA THR A 539 -14.53 -10.46 -10.74
C THR A 539 -13.03 -10.68 -10.93
N LEU A 540 -12.19 -10.27 -9.97
CA LEU A 540 -10.74 -10.52 -10.01
C LEU A 540 -10.44 -12.02 -9.97
N VAL A 541 -11.07 -12.77 -9.08
CA VAL A 541 -10.92 -14.23 -8.99
C VAL A 541 -11.40 -14.92 -10.25
N ALA A 542 -12.52 -14.48 -10.84
CA ALA A 542 -13.03 -15.00 -12.10
C ALA A 542 -12.09 -14.69 -13.28
N VAL A 543 -11.50 -13.50 -13.34
CA VAL A 543 -10.50 -13.14 -14.36
C VAL A 543 -9.22 -13.97 -14.20
N VAL A 544 -8.75 -14.17 -12.96
CA VAL A 544 -7.57 -15.02 -12.67
C VAL A 544 -7.84 -16.50 -12.96
N LEU A 545 -9.03 -17.03 -12.63
CA LEU A 545 -9.42 -18.41 -12.92
C LEU A 545 -9.62 -18.64 -14.42
N TRP A 546 -10.30 -17.71 -15.11
CA TRP A 546 -10.44 -17.74 -16.56
C TRP A 546 -9.07 -17.72 -17.24
N ALA A 547 -8.16 -16.86 -16.79
CA ALA A 547 -6.78 -16.79 -17.24
C ALA A 547 -5.98 -18.08 -17.00
N ALA A 548 -6.17 -18.74 -15.85
CA ALA A 548 -5.47 -19.98 -15.51
C ALA A 548 -6.02 -21.22 -16.21
N LEU A 549 -7.27 -21.19 -16.68
CA LEU A 549 -7.96 -22.33 -17.31
C LEU A 549 -7.96 -22.26 -18.84
N LEU A 550 -7.83 -21.07 -19.43
CA LEU A 550 -8.02 -20.85 -20.88
C LEU A 550 -6.87 -20.07 -21.55
N GLY A 551 -5.88 -19.59 -20.80
CA GLY A 551 -4.66 -18.95 -21.30
C GLY A 551 -3.44 -19.85 -21.13
#